data_AF-A0A146KH93-F1
#
_entry.id   AF-A0A146KH93-F1
#
_cell.length_a   1.000
_cell.length_b   1.000
_cell.length_c   1.000
_cell.angle_alpha   90.00
_cell.angle_beta   90.00
_cell.angle_gamma   90.00
#
_symmetry.space_group_name_H-M   'P 1'
#
loop_
_entity.id
_entity.type
_entity.pdbx_description
1 polymer ?
#
loop_
_entity_poly.entity_id
_entity_poly.type
_entity_poly.pdbx_seq_one_letter_code
_entity_poly.pdbx_strand_id
1 'polypeptide(L)'
;QKYNQNDWFRSCIENNLDIVREMKDQFKESISTQDFEIREVQNQKLTHKFALKLPGYTGLMYAIIYESVDVINELIADEFLISTSEVGFIPVKSKNPVFQKQILIQHIEKQFSDLNITAYATVPRNSSTLDLAVYLNKPFIFNILMNYIYKLSEEDVEKMLHHINDAKHTTLMLMVMQSNFFKVFQDHDEILINYQFAYESVLGENCSYIALKYGNMNFFKYFISLTSDDNFKNTLLIQLDQTEFGRPVEKILEQLSQYKNYKLIKQSYDMFKKGKLPSPPSWLNKQDHIKSADMIVQEIDYDSIVLPKERELKPQQNSLTELLECQKDPQLLTLLNNSFGLANPQSSFEVIVTARKIRIEKSFEPIITARRTDLNYETQGTARRKVMLKMKE
;
A
#
# COMPACT_ATOMS: atom_id res chain seq x y z
N GLN A 1 -23.26 0.31 33.34
CA GLN A 1 -23.90 1.24 32.36
C GLN A 1 -23.87 0.54 31.01
N LYS A 2 -24.88 0.72 30.15
CA LYS A 2 -24.86 0.12 28.80
C LYS A 2 -24.09 1.06 27.88
N TYR A 3 -22.91 0.66 27.43
CA TYR A 3 -22.15 1.42 26.44
C TYR A 3 -22.92 1.51 25.12
N ASN A 4 -22.69 2.60 24.38
CA ASN A 4 -23.25 2.79 23.04
C ASN A 4 -22.13 2.83 21.97
N GLN A 5 -22.51 2.87 20.70
CA GLN A 5 -21.56 2.86 19.58
C GLN A 5 -20.60 4.08 19.58
N ASN A 6 -20.99 5.20 20.16
CA ASN A 6 -20.11 6.37 20.28
C ASN A 6 -19.02 6.13 21.30
N ASP A 7 -19.34 5.42 22.38
CA ASP A 7 -18.38 5.03 23.40
C ASP A 7 -17.37 4.03 22.80
N TRP A 8 -17.80 3.16 21.90
CA TRP A 8 -16.92 2.27 21.12
C TRP A 8 -15.89 3.05 20.31
N PHE A 9 -16.35 3.90 19.39
CA PHE A 9 -15.43 4.66 18.52
C PHE A 9 -14.55 5.61 19.31
N ARG A 10 -15.08 6.26 20.37
CA ARG A 10 -14.27 7.09 21.27
C ARG A 10 -13.14 6.29 21.91
N SER A 11 -13.43 5.08 22.41
CA SER A 11 -12.42 4.23 23.05
C SER A 11 -11.34 3.79 22.06
N CYS A 12 -11.71 3.52 20.80
CA CYS A 12 -10.75 3.24 19.73
C CYS A 12 -9.85 4.46 19.42
N ILE A 13 -10.42 5.66 19.38
CA ILE A 13 -9.70 6.92 19.16
C ILE A 13 -8.73 7.24 20.32
N GLU A 14 -9.15 7.01 21.56
CA GLU A 14 -8.39 7.34 22.77
C GLU A 14 -7.38 6.25 23.17
N ASN A 15 -7.24 5.18 22.37
CA ASN A 15 -6.42 4.01 22.66
C ASN A 15 -6.77 3.36 24.02
N ASN A 16 -8.05 3.38 24.41
CA ASN A 16 -8.53 2.81 25.67
C ASN A 16 -8.80 1.30 25.49
N LEU A 17 -7.73 0.52 25.53
CA LEU A 17 -7.75 -0.92 25.26
C LEU A 17 -8.71 -1.70 26.17
N ASP A 18 -8.82 -1.33 27.44
CA ASP A 18 -9.66 -2.05 28.40
C ASP A 18 -11.15 -1.93 28.04
N ILE A 19 -11.62 -0.73 27.70
CA ILE A 19 -13.00 -0.52 27.26
C ILE A 19 -13.22 -1.16 25.89
N VAL A 20 -12.26 -1.09 24.97
CA VAL A 20 -12.35 -1.79 23.68
C VAL A 20 -12.54 -3.29 23.90
N ARG A 21 -11.79 -3.92 24.80
CA ARG A 21 -11.96 -5.35 25.11
C ARG A 21 -13.32 -5.66 25.72
N GLU A 22 -13.82 -4.83 26.63
CA GLU A 22 -15.15 -5.00 27.24
C GLU A 22 -16.27 -4.92 26.18
N MET A 23 -16.10 -4.06 25.18
CA MET A 23 -17.13 -3.76 24.17
C MET A 23 -16.98 -4.55 22.87
N LYS A 24 -15.86 -5.23 22.65
CA LYS A 24 -15.45 -5.84 21.38
C LYS A 24 -16.50 -6.77 20.81
N ASP A 25 -17.01 -7.71 21.59
CA ASP A 25 -17.99 -8.69 21.11
C ASP A 25 -19.30 -8.06 20.64
N GLN A 26 -19.65 -6.87 21.15
CA GLN A 26 -20.86 -6.16 20.78
C GLN A 26 -20.68 -5.29 19.52
N PHE A 27 -19.49 -4.73 19.30
CA PHE A 27 -19.27 -3.66 18.33
C PHE A 27 -18.14 -3.91 17.33
N LYS A 28 -17.44 -5.05 17.39
CA LYS A 28 -16.49 -5.43 16.35
C LYS A 28 -17.19 -5.47 14.99
N GLU A 29 -16.47 -5.04 13.96
CA GLU A 29 -16.98 -4.91 12.59
C GLU A 29 -18.08 -3.84 12.43
N SER A 30 -18.45 -3.13 13.50
CA SER A 30 -19.45 -2.06 13.40
C SER A 30 -18.88 -0.90 12.59
N ILE A 31 -19.68 -0.48 11.61
CA ILE A 31 -19.38 0.66 10.76
C ILE A 31 -20.12 1.88 11.33
N SER A 32 -19.42 3.01 11.43
CA SER A 32 -20.01 4.27 11.85
C SER A 32 -21.08 4.70 10.84
N THR A 33 -22.30 4.92 11.32
CA THR A 33 -23.45 5.42 10.53
C THR A 33 -23.73 6.90 10.78
N GLN A 34 -22.84 7.57 11.52
CA GLN A 34 -23.01 8.97 11.89
C GLN A 34 -22.62 9.90 10.75
N ASP A 35 -23.32 11.03 10.64
CA ASP A 35 -22.96 12.09 9.72
C ASP A 35 -21.52 12.57 9.94
N PHE A 36 -20.89 13.01 8.85
CA PHE A 36 -19.57 13.58 8.90
C PHE A 36 -19.53 14.79 9.85
N GLU A 37 -18.61 14.75 10.81
CA GLU A 37 -18.40 15.83 11.74
C GLU A 37 -16.92 15.98 12.09
N ILE A 38 -16.46 17.23 12.15
CA ILE A 38 -15.13 17.57 12.63
C ILE A 38 -15.22 18.68 13.68
N ARG A 39 -14.50 18.50 14.79
CA ARG A 39 -14.42 19.49 15.87
C ARG A 39 -12.97 19.66 16.32
N GLU A 40 -12.59 20.88 16.66
CA GLU A 40 -11.29 21.13 17.29
C GLU A 40 -11.32 20.63 18.74
N VAL A 41 -10.29 19.89 19.13
CA VAL A 41 -10.16 19.39 20.51
C VAL A 41 -9.27 20.34 21.28
N GLN A 42 -9.83 20.98 22.31
CA GLN A 42 -9.08 21.86 23.21
C GLN A 42 -8.24 21.09 24.24
N ASN A 43 -8.43 19.77 24.33
CA ASN A 43 -7.78 18.93 25.32
C ASN A 43 -6.37 18.51 24.88
N GLN A 44 -5.36 18.94 25.62
CA GLN A 44 -3.93 18.70 25.32
C GLN A 44 -3.50 17.22 25.35
N LYS A 45 -4.37 16.32 25.83
CA LYS A 45 -4.03 14.89 25.96
C LYS A 45 -4.07 14.12 24.64
N LEU A 46 -4.79 14.59 23.63
CA LEU A 46 -4.83 13.93 22.32
C LEU A 46 -3.67 14.41 21.45
N THR A 47 -3.04 13.47 20.75
CA THR A 47 -1.97 13.75 19.77
C THR A 47 -2.49 14.45 18.50
N HIS A 48 -3.81 14.46 18.30
CA HIS A 48 -4.49 15.02 17.14
C HIS A 48 -5.28 16.27 17.51
N LYS A 49 -5.19 17.28 16.64
CA LYS A 49 -5.88 18.58 16.81
C LYS A 49 -7.41 18.48 16.67
N PHE A 50 -7.89 17.50 15.93
CA PHE A 50 -9.29 17.38 15.54
C PHE A 50 -9.87 16.04 15.98
N ALA A 51 -11.11 16.08 16.46
CA ALA A 51 -11.96 14.90 16.64
C ALA A 51 -12.85 14.76 15.40
N LEU A 52 -12.92 13.54 14.87
CA LEU A 52 -13.60 13.21 13.63
C LEU A 52 -14.71 12.21 13.90
N LYS A 53 -15.84 12.40 13.23
CA LYS A 53 -16.80 11.35 12.93
C LYS A 53 -16.82 11.16 11.43
N LEU A 54 -16.40 9.99 11.00
CA LEU A 54 -16.37 9.55 9.63
C LEU A 54 -17.45 8.47 9.45
N PRO A 55 -18.50 8.71 8.65
CA PRO A 55 -19.39 7.64 8.23
C PRO A 55 -18.62 6.61 7.42
N GLY A 56 -18.98 5.34 7.55
CA GLY A 56 -18.41 4.26 6.74
C GLY A 56 -17.05 3.73 7.21
N TYR A 57 -16.64 4.06 8.43
CA TYR A 57 -15.36 3.66 9.04
C TYR A 57 -15.59 2.73 10.24
N THR A 58 -14.70 1.76 10.43
CA THR A 58 -14.72 0.83 11.57
C THR A 58 -13.83 1.30 12.72
N GLY A 59 -13.87 0.60 13.86
CA GLY A 59 -13.03 0.91 15.03
C GLY A 59 -11.53 0.88 14.72
N LEU A 60 -11.08 -0.13 13.98
CA LEU A 60 -9.71 -0.28 13.48
C LEU A 60 -9.30 0.89 12.59
N MET A 61 -10.18 1.37 11.71
CA MET A 61 -9.86 2.52 10.85
C MET A 61 -9.69 3.81 11.65
N TYR A 62 -10.53 4.03 12.69
CA TYR A 62 -10.30 5.12 13.64
C TYR A 62 -8.98 4.93 14.38
N ALA A 63 -8.67 3.72 14.85
CA ALA A 63 -7.39 3.45 15.52
C ALA A 63 -6.19 3.74 14.61
N ILE A 64 -6.28 3.42 13.30
CA ILE A 64 -5.28 3.79 12.28
C ILE A 64 -5.18 5.31 12.17
N ILE A 65 -6.29 6.05 12.08
CA ILE A 65 -6.30 7.52 11.97
C ILE A 65 -5.66 8.19 13.19
N TYR A 66 -5.89 7.66 14.38
CA TYR A 66 -5.39 8.26 15.63
C TYR A 66 -4.07 7.67 16.12
N GLU A 67 -3.53 6.65 15.44
CA GLU A 67 -2.29 5.95 15.83
C GLU A 67 -2.43 5.22 17.18
N SER A 68 -3.62 4.69 17.46
CA SER A 68 -3.94 3.90 18.66
C SER A 68 -3.42 2.47 18.51
N VAL A 69 -2.10 2.29 18.63
CA VAL A 69 -1.40 1.03 18.28
C VAL A 69 -1.94 -0.19 19.03
N ASP A 70 -2.27 -0.05 20.32
CA ASP A 70 -2.75 -1.18 21.12
C ASP A 70 -4.13 -1.63 20.63
N VAL A 71 -5.01 -0.67 20.34
CA VAL A 71 -6.32 -0.95 19.73
C VAL A 71 -6.17 -1.54 18.32
N ILE A 72 -5.20 -1.09 17.52
CA ILE A 72 -4.92 -1.69 16.21
C ILE A 72 -4.61 -3.18 16.38
N ASN A 73 -3.68 -3.53 17.26
CA ASN A 73 -3.31 -4.93 17.50
C ASN A 73 -4.48 -5.77 18.04
N GLU A 74 -5.37 -5.17 18.82
CA GLU A 74 -6.56 -5.84 19.35
C GLU A 74 -7.63 -6.08 18.28
N LEU A 75 -7.87 -5.13 17.37
CA LEU A 75 -8.97 -5.19 16.40
C LEU A 75 -8.60 -5.73 15.04
N ILE A 76 -7.30 -5.84 14.74
CA ILE A 76 -6.83 -6.28 13.41
C ILE A 76 -7.38 -7.65 13.02
N ALA A 77 -7.55 -8.58 13.97
CA ALA A 77 -8.05 -9.91 13.62
C ALA A 77 -9.51 -9.92 13.16
N ASP A 78 -10.31 -8.96 13.62
CA ASP A 78 -11.75 -8.90 13.36
C ASP A 78 -12.06 -7.96 12.17
N GLU A 79 -11.35 -6.85 12.04
CA GLU A 79 -11.74 -5.78 11.10
C GLU A 79 -10.80 -5.59 9.91
N PHE A 80 -9.69 -6.33 9.82
CA PHE A 80 -8.64 -6.06 8.82
C PHE A 80 -9.14 -6.10 7.38
N LEU A 81 -10.03 -7.05 7.05
CA LEU A 81 -10.58 -7.25 5.71
C LEU A 81 -11.73 -6.29 5.36
N ILE A 82 -12.17 -5.45 6.30
CA ILE A 82 -13.26 -4.50 6.08
C ILE A 82 -12.71 -3.26 5.35
N SER A 83 -13.42 -2.82 4.33
CA SER A 83 -13.07 -1.63 3.54
C SER A 83 -13.99 -0.46 3.88
N THR A 84 -13.52 0.77 3.63
CA THR A 84 -14.34 1.97 3.82
C THR A 84 -15.60 1.91 2.96
N SER A 85 -16.76 2.26 3.50
CA SER A 85 -18.00 2.35 2.68
C SER A 85 -18.26 3.74 2.12
N GLU A 86 -17.63 4.77 2.67
CA GLU A 86 -17.77 6.18 2.25
C GLU A 86 -16.43 6.86 1.96
N VAL A 87 -16.49 7.98 1.23
CA VAL A 87 -15.30 8.82 0.98
C VAL A 87 -14.95 9.55 2.27
N GLY A 88 -13.71 9.39 2.73
CA GLY A 88 -13.20 10.09 3.91
C GLY A 88 -12.46 11.37 3.56
N PHE A 89 -12.65 12.40 4.39
CA PHE A 89 -11.85 13.63 4.38
C PHE A 89 -11.17 13.78 5.72
N ILE A 90 -9.86 13.52 5.76
CA ILE A 90 -9.12 13.36 7.01
C ILE A 90 -8.02 14.44 7.07
N PRO A 91 -8.05 15.36 8.05
CA PRO A 91 -7.00 16.33 8.25
C PRO A 91 -5.64 15.66 8.46
N VAL A 92 -4.59 16.21 7.85
CA VAL A 92 -3.22 15.70 7.99
C VAL A 92 -2.25 16.83 8.32
N LYS A 93 -1.08 16.47 8.87
CA LYS A 93 -0.05 17.44 9.28
C LYS A 93 0.54 18.22 8.10
N SER A 94 0.65 17.58 6.93
CA SER A 94 1.27 18.14 5.74
C SER A 94 0.44 17.90 4.50
N LYS A 95 0.27 18.93 3.68
CA LYS A 95 -0.45 18.84 2.40
C LYS A 95 0.25 17.86 1.46
N ASN A 96 -0.50 16.90 0.93
CA ASN A 96 -0.09 16.05 -0.18
C ASN A 96 -1.06 16.26 -1.35
N PRO A 97 -0.68 16.99 -2.40
CA PRO A 97 -1.56 17.29 -3.53
C PRO A 97 -2.11 16.06 -4.26
N VAL A 98 -1.43 14.91 -4.21
CA VAL A 98 -1.88 13.69 -4.90
C VAL A 98 -3.12 13.10 -4.21
N PHE A 99 -3.19 13.24 -2.89
CA PHE A 99 -4.27 12.68 -2.09
C PHE A 99 -5.27 13.73 -1.61
N GLN A 100 -5.03 15.01 -1.85
CA GLN A 100 -5.95 16.09 -1.51
C GLN A 100 -6.85 16.44 -2.70
N LYS A 101 -8.01 15.77 -2.84
CA LYS A 101 -9.01 16.09 -3.86
C LYS A 101 -9.96 17.18 -3.38
N GLN A 102 -10.63 17.87 -4.32
CA GLN A 102 -11.62 18.87 -3.97
C GLN A 102 -12.78 18.25 -3.16
N ILE A 103 -13.19 18.93 -2.09
CA ILE A 103 -14.38 18.58 -1.32
C ILE A 103 -15.59 19.10 -2.09
N LEU A 104 -16.39 18.21 -2.68
CA LEU A 104 -17.59 18.60 -3.43
C LEU A 104 -18.83 18.69 -2.52
N ILE A 105 -18.71 18.24 -1.28
CA ILE A 105 -19.80 18.18 -0.30
C ILE A 105 -19.77 19.47 0.53
N GLN A 106 -20.68 20.39 0.23
CA GLN A 106 -20.70 21.76 0.77
C GLN A 106 -20.62 21.84 2.30
N HIS A 107 -21.33 20.96 3.03
CA HIS A 107 -21.30 20.99 4.49
C HIS A 107 -19.95 20.55 5.08
N ILE A 108 -19.24 19.64 4.41
CA ILE A 108 -17.88 19.22 4.80
C ILE A 108 -16.91 20.36 4.48
N GLU A 109 -16.99 20.91 3.28
CA GLU A 109 -16.14 22.05 2.85
C GLU A 109 -16.25 23.22 3.82
N LYS A 110 -17.48 23.56 4.24
CA LYS A 110 -17.73 24.59 5.24
C LYS A 110 -17.07 24.27 6.58
N GLN A 111 -17.20 23.04 7.11
CA GLN A 111 -16.56 22.65 8.37
C GLN A 111 -15.02 22.76 8.29
N PHE A 112 -14.42 22.40 7.15
CA PHE A 112 -12.98 22.57 6.94
C PHE A 112 -12.57 24.04 6.89
N SER A 113 -13.35 24.88 6.21
CA SER A 113 -13.12 26.32 6.14
C SER A 113 -13.23 26.98 7.52
N ASP A 114 -14.28 26.68 8.28
CA ASP A 114 -14.55 27.24 9.60
C ASP A 114 -13.41 26.91 10.60
N LEU A 115 -12.79 25.73 10.46
CA LEU A 115 -11.66 25.27 11.28
C LEU A 115 -10.28 25.59 10.67
N ASN A 116 -10.22 26.32 9.56
CA ASN A 116 -9.00 26.68 8.83
C ASN A 116 -8.12 25.46 8.44
N ILE A 117 -8.75 24.36 8.02
CA ILE A 117 -8.06 23.13 7.65
C ILE A 117 -7.68 23.18 6.18
N THR A 118 -6.38 23.34 5.91
CA THR A 118 -5.85 23.48 4.55
C THR A 118 -5.16 22.23 4.02
N ALA A 119 -4.79 21.30 4.90
CA ALA A 119 -4.11 20.05 4.58
C ALA A 119 -4.96 18.84 5.01
N TYR A 120 -5.34 18.01 4.05
CA TYR A 120 -6.15 16.82 4.28
C TYR A 120 -5.91 15.75 3.22
N ALA A 121 -6.24 14.51 3.54
CA ALA A 121 -6.28 13.40 2.60
C ALA A 121 -7.74 13.05 2.28
N THR A 122 -8.01 12.79 1.00
CA THR A 122 -9.26 12.25 0.48
C THR A 122 -9.06 10.75 0.28
N VAL A 123 -9.69 9.96 1.14
CA VAL A 123 -9.67 8.49 1.07
C VAL A 123 -10.89 8.03 0.27
N PRO A 124 -10.73 7.39 -0.90
CA PRO A 124 -11.85 6.87 -1.67
C PRO A 124 -12.65 5.82 -0.90
N ARG A 125 -13.88 5.59 -1.35
CA ARG A 125 -14.64 4.40 -0.95
C ARG A 125 -13.90 3.12 -1.33
N ASN A 126 -14.29 2.04 -0.66
CA ASN A 126 -13.70 0.73 -0.84
C ASN A 126 -12.19 0.77 -0.66
N SER A 127 -11.65 1.60 0.25
CA SER A 127 -10.23 1.58 0.59
C SER A 127 -10.01 0.56 1.71
N SER A 128 -9.00 -0.30 1.54
CA SER A 128 -8.60 -1.24 2.58
C SER A 128 -7.93 -0.52 3.77
N THR A 129 -7.71 -1.25 4.86
CA THR A 129 -6.92 -0.77 6.00
C THR A 129 -5.47 -0.45 5.61
N LEU A 130 -4.89 -1.21 4.67
CA LEU A 130 -3.58 -0.92 4.08
C LEU A 130 -3.59 0.39 3.29
N ASP A 131 -4.59 0.59 2.44
CA ASP A 131 -4.73 1.82 1.64
C ASP A 131 -4.87 3.04 2.55
N LEU A 132 -5.67 2.92 3.61
CA LEU A 132 -5.85 3.99 4.60
C LEU A 132 -4.52 4.41 5.24
N ALA A 133 -3.67 3.44 5.61
CA ALA A 133 -2.34 3.74 6.17
C ALA A 133 -1.46 4.50 5.16
N VAL A 134 -1.54 4.17 3.86
CA VAL A 134 -0.82 4.88 2.80
C VAL A 134 -1.37 6.30 2.58
N TYR A 135 -2.69 6.45 2.43
CA TYR A 135 -3.32 7.78 2.26
C TYR A 135 -2.95 8.75 3.38
N LEU A 136 -2.85 8.25 4.61
CA LEU A 136 -2.51 9.04 5.79
C LEU A 136 -1.01 9.16 6.07
N ASN A 137 -0.18 8.64 5.17
CA ASN A 137 1.28 8.68 5.26
C ASN A 137 1.85 8.01 6.52
N LYS A 138 1.36 6.81 6.85
CA LYS A 138 1.69 6.07 8.09
C LYS A 138 2.45 4.76 7.83
N PRO A 139 3.73 4.83 7.40
CA PRO A 139 4.51 3.63 7.07
C PRO A 139 4.70 2.68 8.27
N PHE A 140 4.76 3.22 9.49
CA PHE A 140 4.84 2.39 10.70
C PHE A 140 3.58 1.55 10.93
N ILE A 141 2.40 2.15 10.80
CA ILE A 141 1.13 1.43 10.91
C ILE A 141 0.99 0.43 9.77
N PHE A 142 1.37 0.82 8.55
CA PHE A 142 1.41 -0.09 7.40
C PHE A 142 2.25 -1.35 7.68
N ASN A 143 3.43 -1.21 8.29
CA ASN A 143 4.27 -2.34 8.68
C ASN A 143 3.57 -3.27 9.69
N ILE A 144 2.85 -2.73 10.67
CA ILE A 144 2.05 -3.53 11.62
C ILE A 144 1.00 -4.35 10.86
N LEU A 145 0.27 -3.71 9.94
CA LEU A 145 -0.75 -4.34 9.13
C LEU A 145 -0.17 -5.45 8.24
N MET A 146 0.95 -5.20 7.55
CA MET A 146 1.63 -6.21 6.73
C MET A 146 2.14 -7.40 7.55
N ASN A 147 2.64 -7.16 8.77
CA ASN A 147 3.06 -8.26 9.66
C ASN A 147 1.89 -9.17 10.07
N TYR A 148 0.66 -8.66 10.06
CA TYR A 148 -0.53 -9.48 10.28
C TYR A 148 -0.92 -10.31 9.05
N ILE A 149 -0.67 -9.82 7.82
CA ILE A 149 -0.95 -10.56 6.58
C ILE A 149 -0.27 -11.94 6.57
N TYR A 150 0.96 -12.05 7.07
CA TYR A 150 1.66 -13.33 7.14
C TYR A 150 1.02 -14.37 8.09
N LYS A 151 0.00 -13.97 8.88
CA LYS A 151 -0.76 -14.86 9.77
C LYS A 151 -2.11 -15.27 9.17
N LEU A 152 -2.51 -14.68 8.05
CA LEU A 152 -3.79 -14.93 7.41
C LEU A 152 -3.77 -16.24 6.60
N SER A 153 -4.97 -16.71 6.27
CA SER A 153 -5.14 -17.76 5.26
C SER A 153 -4.72 -17.27 3.88
N GLU A 154 -4.31 -18.16 2.98
CA GLU A 154 -3.95 -17.79 1.60
C GLU A 154 -5.11 -17.07 0.87
N GLU A 155 -6.35 -17.50 1.11
CA GLU A 155 -7.55 -16.86 0.57
C GLU A 155 -7.69 -15.41 1.05
N ASP A 156 -7.49 -15.15 2.34
CA ASP A 156 -7.57 -13.80 2.91
C ASP A 156 -6.40 -12.92 2.47
N VAL A 157 -5.20 -13.49 2.28
CA VAL A 157 -4.05 -12.79 1.69
C VAL A 157 -4.38 -12.38 0.25
N GLU A 158 -4.89 -13.30 -0.57
CA GLU A 158 -5.32 -13.03 -1.96
C GLU A 158 -6.39 -11.94 -1.98
N LYS A 159 -7.41 -12.04 -1.12
CA LYS A 159 -8.49 -11.06 -1.02
C LYS A 159 -7.98 -9.66 -0.67
N MET A 160 -7.10 -9.56 0.32
CA MET A 160 -6.54 -8.28 0.76
C MET A 160 -5.58 -7.70 -0.28
N LEU A 161 -4.66 -8.50 -0.82
CA LEU A 161 -3.62 -7.99 -1.70
C LEU A 161 -4.08 -7.80 -3.15
N HIS A 162 -5.16 -8.44 -3.60
CA HIS A 162 -5.80 -8.12 -4.88
C HIS A 162 -6.86 -7.01 -4.77
N HIS A 163 -7.05 -6.44 -3.58
CA HIS A 163 -8.02 -5.39 -3.36
C HIS A 163 -7.75 -4.15 -4.21
N ILE A 164 -8.82 -3.56 -4.75
CA ILE A 164 -8.79 -2.37 -5.59
C ILE A 164 -9.85 -1.39 -5.09
N ASN A 165 -9.44 -0.16 -4.78
CA ASN A 165 -10.36 0.87 -4.31
C ASN A 165 -11.19 1.52 -5.43
N ASP A 166 -12.14 2.41 -5.07
CA ASP A 166 -12.98 3.10 -6.05
C ASP A 166 -12.19 4.02 -6.99
N ALA A 167 -10.98 4.43 -6.60
CA ALA A 167 -10.05 5.17 -7.46
C ALA A 167 -9.24 4.28 -8.42
N LYS A 168 -9.52 2.96 -8.43
CA LYS A 168 -8.90 1.94 -9.30
C LYS A 168 -7.42 1.73 -9.04
N HIS A 169 -6.98 1.94 -7.80
CA HIS A 169 -5.60 1.75 -7.36
C HIS A 169 -5.48 0.56 -6.42
N THR A 170 -4.40 -0.21 -6.57
CA THR A 170 -3.92 -1.16 -5.55
C THR A 170 -3.07 -0.43 -4.52
N THR A 171 -2.85 -1.07 -3.37
CA THR A 171 -1.98 -0.56 -2.31
C THR A 171 -0.57 -0.23 -2.82
N LEU A 172 0.03 -1.06 -3.66
CA LEU A 172 1.35 -0.84 -4.25
C LEU A 172 1.37 0.42 -5.13
N MET A 173 0.33 0.63 -5.94
CA MET A 173 0.21 1.87 -6.73
C MET A 173 0.16 3.10 -5.82
N LEU A 174 -0.57 3.04 -4.70
CA LEU A 174 -0.63 4.12 -3.71
C LEU A 174 0.74 4.37 -3.05
N MET A 175 1.45 3.29 -2.66
CA MET A 175 2.78 3.39 -2.04
C MET A 175 3.78 4.07 -2.96
N VAL A 176 3.75 3.75 -4.27
CA VAL A 176 4.61 4.39 -5.28
C VAL A 176 4.37 5.90 -5.37
N MET A 177 3.18 6.40 -5.03
CA MET A 177 2.89 7.85 -4.99
C MET A 177 3.48 8.55 -3.75
N GLN A 178 4.11 7.82 -2.82
CA GLN A 178 4.73 8.36 -1.61
C GLN A 178 6.18 7.88 -1.44
N SER A 179 7.12 8.83 -1.45
CA SER A 179 8.56 8.48 -1.43
C SER A 179 8.98 7.73 -0.17
N ASN A 180 8.41 8.10 0.98
CA ASN A 180 8.78 7.60 2.30
C ASN A 180 8.25 6.18 2.59
N PHE A 181 7.44 5.61 1.70
CA PHE A 181 7.02 4.21 1.77
C PHE A 181 8.03 3.23 1.20
N PHE A 182 9.08 3.70 0.52
CA PHE A 182 10.04 2.79 -0.11
C PHE A 182 10.76 1.89 0.91
N LYS A 183 11.07 2.40 2.11
CA LYS A 183 11.75 1.58 3.13
C LYS A 183 10.86 0.42 3.62
N VAL A 184 9.62 0.72 4.01
CA VAL A 184 8.68 -0.33 4.46
C VAL A 184 8.25 -1.25 3.31
N PHE A 185 8.24 -0.74 2.08
CA PHE A 185 8.07 -1.58 0.89
C PHE A 185 9.14 -2.66 0.81
N GLN A 186 10.42 -2.32 1.01
CA GLN A 186 11.52 -3.30 0.94
C GLN A 186 11.40 -4.42 1.97
N ASP A 187 10.79 -4.15 3.13
CA ASP A 187 10.56 -5.17 4.17
C ASP A 187 9.49 -6.20 3.76
N HIS A 188 8.65 -5.87 2.76
CA HIS A 188 7.53 -6.69 2.29
C HIS A 188 7.47 -6.81 0.77
N ASP A 189 8.58 -6.57 0.08
CA ASP A 189 8.59 -6.38 -1.37
C ASP A 189 8.19 -7.65 -2.11
N GLU A 190 8.67 -8.81 -1.68
CA GLU A 190 8.36 -10.10 -2.29
C GLU A 190 6.84 -10.34 -2.36
N ILE A 191 6.13 -10.24 -1.24
CA ILE A 191 4.68 -10.50 -1.22
C ILE A 191 3.92 -9.44 -2.03
N LEU A 192 4.27 -8.16 -1.90
CA LEU A 192 3.60 -7.08 -2.64
C LEU A 192 3.79 -7.23 -4.17
N ILE A 193 5.00 -7.58 -4.61
CA ILE A 193 5.29 -7.77 -6.03
C ILE A 193 4.52 -8.97 -6.59
N ASN A 194 4.49 -10.09 -5.87
CA ASN A 194 3.84 -11.30 -6.38
C ASN A 194 2.32 -11.15 -6.56
N TYR A 195 1.66 -10.36 -5.70
CA TYR A 195 0.20 -10.16 -5.78
C TYR A 195 -0.22 -8.92 -6.59
N GLN A 196 0.57 -7.85 -6.59
CA GLN A 196 0.10 -6.55 -7.10
C GLN A 196 0.86 -6.04 -8.32
N PHE A 197 2.06 -6.57 -8.62
CA PHE A 197 2.87 -6.02 -9.70
C PHE A 197 2.18 -6.10 -11.05
N ALA A 198 1.50 -7.22 -11.34
CA ALA A 198 0.83 -7.48 -12.62
C ALA A 198 -0.43 -6.62 -12.86
N TYR A 199 -0.99 -5.97 -11.83
CA TYR A 199 -2.24 -5.23 -11.97
C TYR A 199 -2.08 -4.01 -12.89
N GLU A 200 -3.10 -3.81 -13.72
CA GLU A 200 -3.27 -2.62 -14.56
C GLU A 200 -4.73 -2.18 -14.55
N SER A 201 -4.94 -0.88 -14.32
CA SER A 201 -6.28 -0.29 -14.31
C SER A 201 -6.86 -0.17 -15.73
N VAL A 202 -8.17 0.06 -15.81
CA VAL A 202 -8.87 0.31 -17.08
C VAL A 202 -8.32 1.52 -17.86
N LEU A 203 -7.57 2.41 -17.19
CA LEU A 203 -6.92 3.57 -17.81
C LEU A 203 -5.46 3.27 -18.19
N GLY A 204 -5.01 2.02 -18.14
CA GLY A 204 -3.63 1.61 -18.40
C GLY A 204 -2.65 2.04 -17.31
N GLU A 205 -3.13 2.45 -16.13
CA GLU A 205 -2.25 2.79 -15.00
C GLU A 205 -1.82 1.52 -14.26
N ASN A 206 -0.52 1.40 -14.01
CA ASN A 206 0.09 0.31 -13.26
C ASN A 206 1.23 0.87 -12.38
N CYS A 207 1.77 0.07 -11.47
CA CYS A 207 2.78 0.54 -10.51
C CYS A 207 4.06 1.08 -11.18
N SER A 208 4.53 0.45 -12.26
CA SER A 208 5.72 0.86 -13.00
C SER A 208 5.54 2.20 -13.70
N TYR A 209 4.41 2.37 -14.39
CA TYR A 209 4.05 3.62 -15.03
C TYR A 209 3.82 4.75 -14.02
N ILE A 210 3.20 4.45 -12.87
CA ILE A 210 3.01 5.42 -11.78
C ILE A 210 4.35 5.85 -11.20
N ALA A 211 5.31 4.95 -11.03
CA ALA A 211 6.65 5.30 -10.53
C ALA A 211 7.33 6.31 -11.47
N LEU A 212 7.18 6.10 -12.79
CA LEU A 212 7.63 7.05 -13.79
C LEU A 212 6.87 8.38 -13.72
N LYS A 213 5.54 8.32 -13.73
CA LYS A 213 4.63 9.50 -13.71
C LYS A 213 4.96 10.44 -12.57
N TYR A 214 5.14 9.91 -11.36
CA TYR A 214 5.40 10.71 -10.16
C TYR A 214 6.88 10.93 -9.85
N GLY A 215 7.79 10.54 -10.74
CA GLY A 215 9.22 10.79 -10.53
C GLY A 215 9.81 9.99 -9.36
N ASN A 216 9.19 8.86 -8.99
CA ASN A 216 9.63 8.03 -7.87
C ASN A 216 10.74 7.06 -8.31
N MET A 217 11.96 7.59 -8.34
CA MET A 217 13.15 6.90 -8.84
C MET A 217 13.46 5.60 -8.09
N ASN A 218 13.22 5.52 -6.78
CA ASN A 218 13.55 4.34 -5.99
C ASN A 218 12.68 3.14 -6.40
N PHE A 219 11.36 3.33 -6.46
CA PHE A 219 10.44 2.31 -6.96
C PHE A 219 10.70 1.98 -8.43
N PHE A 220 10.91 2.98 -9.28
CA PHE A 220 11.17 2.73 -10.71
C PHE A 220 12.43 1.89 -10.93
N LYS A 221 13.53 2.23 -10.25
CA LYS A 221 14.77 1.45 -10.29
C LYS A 221 14.55 0.02 -9.76
N TYR A 222 13.80 -0.13 -8.68
CA TYR A 222 13.46 -1.44 -8.13
C TYR A 222 12.68 -2.28 -9.14
N PHE A 223 11.65 -1.74 -9.80
CA PHE A 223 10.88 -2.49 -10.80
C PHE A 223 11.71 -2.90 -12.02
N ILE A 224 12.67 -2.07 -12.46
CA ILE A 224 13.64 -2.47 -13.49
C ILE A 224 14.53 -3.62 -13.01
N SER A 225 14.90 -3.66 -11.72
CA SER A 225 15.74 -4.75 -11.19
C SER A 225 15.05 -6.12 -11.23
N LEU A 226 13.71 -6.16 -11.22
CA LEU A 226 12.93 -7.38 -11.34
C LEU A 226 13.11 -8.07 -12.70
N THR A 227 13.51 -7.33 -13.74
CA THR A 227 13.64 -7.88 -15.10
C THR A 227 14.85 -8.78 -15.30
N SER A 228 15.55 -9.14 -14.22
CA SER A 228 16.50 -10.25 -14.21
C SER A 228 15.77 -11.59 -14.38
N ASP A 229 14.48 -11.62 -14.08
CA ASP A 229 13.54 -12.71 -14.40
C ASP A 229 12.69 -12.33 -15.63
N ASP A 230 12.51 -13.28 -16.55
CA ASP A 230 11.85 -13.03 -17.84
C ASP A 230 10.35 -12.73 -17.70
N ASN A 231 9.68 -13.26 -16.67
CA ASN A 231 8.25 -13.01 -16.46
C ASN A 231 8.02 -11.57 -16.01
N PHE A 232 8.83 -11.08 -15.06
CA PHE A 232 8.79 -9.69 -14.64
C PHE A 232 9.24 -8.74 -15.76
N LYS A 233 10.23 -9.15 -16.58
CA LYS A 233 10.66 -8.40 -17.75
C LYS A 233 9.52 -8.20 -18.76
N ASN A 234 8.82 -9.28 -19.13
CA ASN A 234 7.70 -9.22 -20.06
C ASN A 234 6.58 -8.33 -19.53
N THR A 235 6.28 -8.46 -18.23
CA THR A 235 5.27 -7.63 -17.57
C THR A 235 5.67 -6.15 -17.56
N LEU A 236 6.91 -5.83 -17.21
CA LEU A 236 7.40 -4.44 -17.21
C LEU A 236 7.36 -3.83 -18.62
N LEU A 237 7.74 -4.60 -19.65
CA LEU A 237 7.67 -4.15 -21.05
C LEU A 237 6.23 -3.82 -21.45
N ILE A 238 5.27 -4.69 -21.10
CA ILE A 238 3.85 -4.41 -21.33
C ILE A 238 3.50 -3.11 -20.59
N GLN A 239 3.72 -3.04 -19.28
CA GLN A 239 3.35 -1.90 -18.44
C GLN A 239 3.91 -0.55 -18.90
N LEU A 240 5.13 -0.52 -19.42
CA LEU A 240 5.76 0.70 -19.94
C LEU A 240 5.35 1.02 -21.38
N ASP A 241 4.81 0.07 -22.15
CA ASP A 241 4.18 0.38 -23.44
C ASP A 241 2.81 1.03 -23.22
N GLN A 242 2.81 2.36 -23.30
CA GLN A 242 1.64 3.20 -23.10
C GLN A 242 1.15 3.83 -24.41
N THR A 243 1.56 3.27 -25.55
CA THR A 243 1.24 3.77 -26.89
C THR A 243 -0.25 3.68 -27.18
N GLU A 244 -0.91 2.58 -26.79
CA GLU A 244 -2.34 2.35 -26.99
C GLU A 244 -3.23 3.32 -26.17
N PHE A 245 -2.66 3.96 -25.15
CA PHE A 245 -3.31 5.00 -24.33
C PHE A 245 -2.94 6.41 -24.77
N GLY A 246 -2.25 6.56 -25.92
CA GLY A 246 -1.85 7.85 -26.47
C GLY A 246 -0.73 8.56 -25.71
N ARG A 247 -0.02 7.86 -24.81
CA ARG A 247 0.97 8.45 -23.91
C ARG A 247 2.31 7.68 -23.90
N PRO A 248 3.04 7.60 -25.04
CA PRO A 248 4.32 6.89 -25.11
C PRO A 248 5.32 7.39 -24.06
N VAL A 249 5.93 6.47 -23.33
CA VAL A 249 6.85 6.77 -22.22
C VAL A 249 8.04 7.63 -22.67
N GLU A 250 8.58 7.39 -23.87
CA GLU A 250 9.67 8.18 -24.45
C GLU A 250 9.33 9.67 -24.51
N LYS A 251 8.15 10.00 -25.06
CA LYS A 251 7.70 11.39 -25.22
C LYS A 251 7.54 12.08 -23.87
N ILE A 252 7.01 11.36 -22.89
CA ILE A 252 6.85 11.86 -21.52
C ILE A 252 8.22 12.17 -20.91
N LEU A 253 9.16 11.23 -21.00
CA LEU A 253 10.50 11.40 -20.41
C LEU A 253 11.31 12.50 -21.10
N GLU A 254 11.14 12.69 -22.41
CA GLU A 254 11.73 13.82 -23.14
C GLU A 254 11.20 15.16 -22.61
N GLN A 255 9.88 15.31 -22.48
CA GLN A 255 9.24 16.52 -21.95
C GLN A 255 9.67 16.84 -20.50
N LEU A 256 9.87 15.82 -19.68
CA LEU A 256 10.18 15.97 -18.26
C LEU A 256 11.68 15.93 -17.94
N SER A 257 12.55 15.72 -18.94
CA SER A 257 13.99 15.53 -18.75
C SER A 257 14.73 16.70 -18.08
N GLN A 258 14.12 17.89 -18.05
CA GLN A 258 14.62 19.08 -17.37
C GLN A 258 14.61 18.95 -15.83
N TYR A 259 13.74 18.12 -15.27
CA TYR A 259 13.62 17.90 -13.83
C TYR A 259 14.58 16.82 -13.36
N LYS A 260 15.17 16.98 -12.17
CA LYS A 260 16.30 16.15 -11.71
C LYS A 260 15.93 14.67 -11.61
N ASN A 261 14.81 14.34 -10.97
CA ASN A 261 14.40 12.95 -10.81
C ASN A 261 14.00 12.30 -12.13
N TYR A 262 13.36 13.04 -13.02
CA TYR A 262 12.97 12.55 -14.34
C TYR A 262 14.17 12.32 -15.25
N LYS A 263 15.23 13.12 -15.12
CA LYS A 263 16.53 12.83 -15.77
C LYS A 263 17.10 11.49 -15.33
N LEU A 264 17.04 11.15 -14.03
CA LEU A 264 17.51 9.87 -13.50
C LEU A 264 16.63 8.68 -13.94
N ILE A 265 15.31 8.88 -13.97
CA ILE A 265 14.36 7.89 -14.49
C ILE A 265 14.63 7.63 -15.97
N LYS A 266 14.80 8.69 -16.77
CA LYS A 266 15.15 8.58 -18.19
C LYS A 266 16.45 7.81 -18.39
N GLN A 267 17.49 8.12 -17.61
CA GLN A 267 18.75 7.36 -17.67
C GLN A 267 18.56 5.89 -17.35
N SER A 268 17.75 5.56 -16.34
CA SER A 268 17.47 4.18 -15.95
C SER A 268 16.66 3.44 -17.02
N TYR A 269 15.69 4.12 -17.62
CA TYR A 269 14.92 3.60 -18.75
C TYR A 269 15.80 3.37 -19.99
N ASP A 270 16.70 4.30 -20.32
CA ASP A 270 17.65 4.16 -21.43
C ASP A 270 18.66 3.02 -21.18
N MET A 271 19.05 2.78 -19.91
CA MET A 271 19.88 1.64 -19.52
C MET A 271 19.12 0.32 -19.65
N PHE A 272 17.87 0.26 -19.19
CA PHE A 272 16.98 -0.88 -19.36
C PHE A 272 16.82 -1.26 -20.83
N LYS A 273 16.56 -0.30 -21.72
CA LYS A 273 16.49 -0.52 -23.18
C LYS A 273 17.79 -1.06 -23.80
N LYS A 274 18.94 -0.82 -23.14
CA LYS A 274 20.26 -1.34 -23.53
C LYS A 274 20.60 -2.67 -22.84
N GLY A 275 19.67 -3.27 -22.11
CA GLY A 275 19.89 -4.51 -21.35
C GLY A 275 20.79 -4.34 -20.12
N LYS A 276 21.03 -3.11 -19.65
CA LYS A 276 21.81 -2.83 -18.44
C LYS A 276 20.86 -2.74 -17.25
N LEU A 277 20.84 -3.77 -16.42
CA LEU A 277 19.92 -3.90 -15.30
C LEU A 277 20.60 -3.55 -13.96
N PRO A 278 19.87 -2.95 -13.00
CA PRO A 278 20.29 -2.90 -11.60
C PRO A 278 20.39 -4.31 -11.00
N SER A 279 21.08 -4.45 -9.86
CA SER A 279 21.10 -5.69 -9.11
C SER A 279 19.67 -6.11 -8.70
N PRO A 280 19.27 -7.36 -8.94
CA PRO A 280 17.95 -7.87 -8.55
C PRO A 280 17.77 -7.88 -7.02
N PRO A 281 16.51 -7.90 -6.53
CA PRO A 281 16.27 -8.06 -5.10
C PRO A 281 16.71 -9.44 -4.63
N SER A 282 17.09 -9.53 -3.35
CA SER A 282 17.68 -10.73 -2.76
C SER A 282 16.80 -11.97 -2.85
N TRP A 283 15.47 -11.79 -2.86
CA TRP A 283 14.53 -12.90 -2.95
C TRP A 283 14.40 -13.48 -4.37
N LEU A 284 14.74 -12.72 -5.42
CA LEU A 284 14.62 -13.16 -6.81
C LEU A 284 15.74 -14.13 -7.22
N ASN A 285 16.93 -14.01 -6.61
CA ASN A 285 18.12 -14.82 -6.95
C ASN A 285 18.21 -16.17 -6.23
N LYS A 286 17.14 -16.65 -5.58
CA LYS A 286 17.19 -17.87 -4.76
C LYS A 286 17.39 -19.17 -5.56
N GLN A 287 17.53 -19.13 -6.89
CA GLN A 287 17.69 -20.31 -7.73
C GLN A 287 19.15 -20.75 -8.03
N ASP A 288 20.20 -20.04 -7.59
CA ASP A 288 21.60 -20.44 -7.85
C ASP A 288 22.44 -20.80 -6.60
N HIS A 289 21.80 -21.30 -5.54
CA HIS A 289 22.51 -22.01 -4.46
C HIS A 289 22.14 -23.49 -4.40
N ILE A 290 22.26 -24.17 -5.56
CA ILE A 290 22.88 -25.48 -5.62
C ILE A 290 24.29 -25.28 -6.20
N LYS A 291 25.28 -25.24 -5.29
CA LYS A 291 26.74 -25.22 -5.49
C LYS A 291 27.38 -23.91 -5.99
N SER A 292 27.67 -23.03 -5.04
CA SER A 292 28.93 -22.29 -4.99
C SER A 292 29.41 -22.25 -3.54
N ALA A 293 30.70 -22.47 -3.34
CA ALA A 293 31.36 -22.86 -2.11
C ALA A 293 31.30 -21.82 -0.97
N ASP A 294 31.24 -22.37 0.25
CA ASP A 294 31.71 -21.87 1.55
C ASP A 294 31.44 -20.40 1.95
N MET A 295 30.61 -20.22 2.99
CA MET A 295 31.10 -19.85 4.34
C MET A 295 29.94 -19.74 5.36
N ILE A 296 29.98 -20.66 6.33
CA ILE A 296 29.57 -20.53 7.74
C ILE A 296 28.29 -19.74 8.04
N VAL A 297 27.19 -20.44 8.35
CA VAL A 297 26.17 -19.97 9.30
C VAL A 297 25.83 -21.12 10.24
N GLN A 298 26.06 -20.87 11.53
CA GLN A 298 25.68 -21.72 12.65
C GLN A 298 24.16 -21.89 12.70
N GLU A 299 23.72 -23.08 13.09
CA GLU A 299 22.33 -23.42 13.38
C GLU A 299 21.74 -22.41 14.38
N ILE A 300 20.69 -21.68 13.95
CA ILE A 300 19.87 -20.88 14.84
C ILE A 300 18.82 -21.79 15.44
N ASP A 301 18.90 -21.96 16.76
CA ASP A 301 17.91 -22.60 17.61
C ASP A 301 16.64 -21.74 17.69
N TYR A 302 15.58 -22.19 17.03
CA TYR A 302 14.30 -21.49 16.93
C TYR A 302 13.46 -21.54 18.22
N ASP A 303 13.88 -22.29 19.24
CA ASP A 303 13.18 -22.34 20.53
C ASP A 303 13.60 -21.20 21.50
N SER A 304 14.40 -20.24 21.03
CA SER A 304 14.89 -19.09 21.80
C SER A 304 14.32 -17.73 21.40
N ILE A 305 13.24 -17.67 20.61
CA ILE A 305 12.54 -16.42 20.30
C ILE A 305 11.78 -15.92 21.54
N VAL A 306 12.52 -15.29 22.44
CA VAL A 306 11.99 -14.33 23.39
C VAL A 306 11.53 -13.14 22.56
N LEU A 307 10.22 -12.89 22.54
CA LEU A 307 9.64 -11.64 22.03
C LEU A 307 10.51 -10.49 22.56
N PRO A 308 11.02 -9.59 21.69
CA PRO A 308 11.86 -8.49 22.14
C PRO A 308 11.10 -7.74 23.24
N LYS A 309 11.65 -7.73 24.46
CA LYS A 309 11.23 -6.76 25.47
C LYS A 309 11.25 -5.41 24.80
N GLU A 310 10.13 -4.70 24.86
CA GLU A 310 9.90 -3.35 24.35
C GLU A 310 11.19 -2.53 24.51
N ARG A 311 12.00 -2.48 23.45
CA ARG A 311 12.92 -1.37 23.31
C ARG A 311 12.00 -0.21 23.03
N GLU A 312 12.02 0.80 23.90
CA GLU A 312 11.48 2.12 23.61
C GLU A 312 12.02 2.55 22.24
N LEU A 313 11.25 2.26 21.19
CA LEU A 313 11.47 2.74 19.86
C LEU A 313 11.15 4.22 19.95
N LYS A 314 12.15 5.02 20.32
CA LYS A 314 12.08 6.47 20.14
C LYS A 314 11.63 6.67 18.70
N PRO A 315 10.49 7.35 18.46
CA PRO A 315 9.99 7.55 17.11
C PRO A 315 11.12 8.21 16.34
N GLN A 316 11.71 7.47 15.40
CA GLN A 316 12.65 8.08 14.46
C GLN A 316 11.84 9.16 13.76
N GLN A 317 12.14 10.43 14.07
CA GLN A 317 11.74 11.59 13.27
C GLN A 317 12.46 11.51 11.91
N ASN A 318 12.23 10.43 11.16
CA ASN A 318 12.55 10.39 9.75
C ASN A 318 11.61 11.40 9.08
N SER A 319 12.17 12.23 8.20
CA SER A 319 11.53 13.41 7.63
C SER A 319 10.09 13.15 7.19
N LEU A 320 9.13 13.56 8.02
CA LEU A 320 7.70 13.31 7.90
C LEU A 320 7.05 13.97 6.66
N THR A 321 7.86 14.56 5.76
CA THR A 321 7.47 15.49 4.71
C THR A 321 8.30 15.36 3.45
N GLU A 322 8.90 14.19 3.17
CA GLU A 322 9.58 14.00 1.88
C GLU A 322 8.57 13.82 0.73
N LEU A 323 7.98 14.93 0.29
CA LEU A 323 7.18 14.97 -0.93
C LEU A 323 8.07 14.66 -2.14
N LEU A 324 7.50 13.98 -3.14
CA LEU A 324 8.13 13.79 -4.45
C LEU A 324 8.33 15.16 -5.14
N GLU A 325 9.29 15.25 -6.07
CA GLU A 325 9.60 16.50 -6.78
C GLU A 325 8.34 17.09 -7.45
N CYS A 326 7.52 16.24 -8.08
CA CYS A 326 6.24 16.64 -8.69
C CYS A 326 5.16 17.08 -7.69
N GLN A 327 5.30 16.74 -6.41
CA GLN A 327 4.36 17.14 -5.36
C GLN A 327 4.73 18.50 -4.75
N LYS A 328 5.99 18.93 -4.93
CA LYS A 328 6.51 20.23 -4.48
C LYS A 328 6.22 21.34 -5.49
N ASP A 329 6.09 20.99 -6.76
CA ASP A 329 5.86 21.92 -7.87
C ASP A 329 4.45 21.76 -8.48
N PRO A 330 3.51 22.68 -8.24
CA PRO A 330 2.17 22.64 -8.81
C PRO A 330 2.14 22.72 -10.35
N GLN A 331 3.11 23.39 -10.97
CA GLN A 331 3.18 23.48 -12.44
C GLN A 331 3.56 22.12 -13.01
N LEU A 332 4.54 21.45 -12.41
CA LEU A 332 4.90 20.09 -12.77
C LEU A 332 3.71 19.13 -12.58
N LEU A 333 2.98 19.21 -11.46
CA LEU A 333 1.79 18.38 -11.27
C LEU A 333 0.72 18.65 -12.33
N THR A 334 0.53 19.90 -12.72
CA THR A 334 -0.40 20.29 -13.79
C THR A 334 0.06 19.76 -15.15
N LEU A 335 1.34 19.85 -15.46
CA LEU A 335 1.94 19.26 -16.66
C LEU A 335 1.74 17.75 -16.69
N LEU A 336 1.94 17.06 -15.57
CA LEU A 336 1.66 15.63 -15.47
C LEU A 336 0.17 15.34 -15.69
N ASN A 337 -0.73 16.12 -15.11
CA ASN A 337 -2.16 15.90 -15.32
C ASN A 337 -2.58 16.15 -16.78
N ASN A 338 -1.93 17.10 -17.47
CA ASN A 338 -2.23 17.43 -18.87
C ASN A 338 -1.57 16.45 -19.85
N SER A 339 -0.28 16.14 -19.68
CA SER A 339 0.48 15.20 -20.53
C SER A 339 0.00 13.75 -20.36
N PHE A 340 -0.67 13.43 -19.26
CA PHE A 340 -1.21 12.11 -18.96
C PHE A 340 -2.75 12.05 -19.01
N GLY A 341 -3.40 13.17 -19.29
CA GLY A 341 -4.84 13.27 -19.52
C GLY A 341 -5.22 12.66 -20.87
N LEU A 342 -6.43 12.09 -20.95
CA LEU A 342 -6.89 11.31 -22.10
C LEU A 342 -6.95 12.16 -23.38
N ALA A 343 -6.01 11.93 -24.29
CA ALA A 343 -6.09 12.40 -25.67
C ALA A 343 -6.89 11.39 -26.49
N ASN A 344 -8.19 11.63 -26.69
CA ASN A 344 -9.10 10.90 -27.57
C ASN A 344 -9.42 9.43 -27.22
N PRO A 345 -10.63 9.13 -26.69
CA PRO A 345 -11.14 7.77 -26.59
C PRO A 345 -11.68 7.31 -27.96
N GLN A 346 -10.81 6.77 -28.83
CA GLN A 346 -11.24 6.16 -30.10
C GLN A 346 -11.42 4.63 -30.02
N SER A 347 -11.15 4.02 -28.88
CA SER A 347 -11.47 2.62 -28.57
C SER A 347 -11.95 2.50 -27.12
N SER A 348 -12.76 1.48 -26.79
CA SER A 348 -13.08 1.23 -25.38
C SER A 348 -11.80 0.72 -24.70
N PHE A 349 -11.25 1.49 -23.76
CA PHE A 349 -10.03 1.11 -23.04
C PHE A 349 -10.16 -0.25 -22.33
N GLU A 350 -11.40 -0.67 -22.03
CA GLU A 350 -11.69 -2.00 -21.50
C GLU A 350 -11.21 -3.13 -22.43
N VAL A 351 -11.35 -2.98 -23.76
CA VAL A 351 -10.87 -3.98 -24.72
C VAL A 351 -9.35 -4.06 -24.72
N ILE A 352 -8.67 -2.91 -24.70
CA ILE A 352 -7.20 -2.83 -24.65
C ILE A 352 -6.69 -3.50 -23.37
N VAL A 353 -7.24 -3.13 -22.21
CA VAL A 353 -6.80 -3.64 -20.92
C VAL A 353 -7.11 -5.12 -20.78
N THR A 354 -8.25 -5.60 -21.28
CA THR A 354 -8.57 -7.03 -21.30
C THR A 354 -7.55 -7.81 -22.15
N ALA A 355 -7.19 -7.30 -23.34
CA ALA A 355 -6.19 -7.93 -24.20
C ALA A 355 -4.79 -7.96 -23.55
N ARG A 356 -4.40 -6.88 -22.87
CA ARG A 356 -3.11 -6.80 -22.14
C ARG A 356 -3.10 -7.69 -20.91
N LYS A 357 -4.19 -7.76 -20.15
CA LYS A 357 -4.34 -8.67 -19.00
C LYS A 357 -4.10 -10.12 -19.41
N ILE A 358 -4.70 -10.57 -20.52
CA ILE A 358 -4.47 -11.94 -21.06
C ILE A 358 -2.97 -12.17 -21.39
N ARG A 359 -2.26 -11.16 -21.90
CA ARG A 359 -0.81 -11.27 -22.17
C ARG A 359 0.01 -11.35 -20.88
N ILE A 360 -0.36 -10.58 -19.86
CA ILE A 360 0.31 -10.58 -18.56
C ILE A 360 0.05 -11.90 -17.82
N GLU A 361 -1.19 -12.38 -17.77
CA GLU A 361 -1.55 -13.64 -17.09
C GLU A 361 -0.79 -14.83 -17.67
N LYS A 362 -0.66 -14.91 -19.00
CA LYS A 362 0.17 -15.93 -19.67
C LYS A 362 1.65 -15.88 -19.27
N SER A 363 2.14 -14.72 -18.84
CA SER A 363 3.52 -14.56 -18.36
C SER A 363 3.67 -14.94 -16.88
N PHE A 364 2.59 -14.95 -16.09
CA PHE A 364 2.62 -15.19 -14.64
C PHE A 364 2.14 -16.58 -14.22
N GLU A 365 1.37 -17.28 -15.07
CA GLU A 365 0.83 -18.61 -14.81
C GLU A 365 1.90 -19.62 -14.30
N PRO A 366 3.15 -19.64 -14.80
CA PRO A 366 4.20 -20.53 -14.28
C PRO A 366 4.60 -20.22 -12.83
N ILE A 367 4.66 -18.94 -12.43
CA ILE A 367 5.10 -18.53 -11.09
C ILE A 367 4.05 -18.90 -10.04
N ILE A 368 2.77 -18.62 -10.33
CA ILE A 368 1.66 -18.93 -9.42
C ILE A 368 1.56 -20.45 -9.24
N THR A 369 1.72 -21.21 -10.33
CA THR A 369 1.62 -22.67 -10.30
C THR A 369 2.79 -23.31 -9.54
N ALA A 370 4.03 -22.86 -9.76
CA ALA A 370 5.22 -23.37 -9.06
C ALA A 370 5.15 -23.12 -7.55
N ARG A 371 4.69 -21.93 -7.12
CA ARG A 371 4.57 -21.62 -5.68
C ARG A 371 3.43 -22.34 -5.00
N ARG A 372 2.30 -22.52 -5.66
CA ARG A 372 1.22 -23.39 -5.16
C ARG A 372 1.68 -24.83 -5.00
N THR A 373 2.59 -25.30 -5.84
CA THR A 373 3.18 -26.63 -5.66
C THR A 373 4.14 -26.66 -4.48
N ASP A 374 5.04 -25.68 -4.32
CA ASP A 374 5.99 -25.61 -3.20
C ASP A 374 5.30 -25.46 -1.82
N LEU A 375 4.26 -24.62 -1.72
CA LEU A 375 3.46 -24.47 -0.49
C LEU A 375 2.68 -25.75 -0.14
N ASN A 376 2.20 -26.50 -1.13
CA ASN A 376 1.59 -27.81 -0.92
C ASN A 376 2.60 -28.85 -0.43
N TYR A 377 3.87 -28.76 -0.85
CA TYR A 377 4.93 -29.62 -0.33
C TYR A 377 5.31 -29.28 1.13
N GLU A 378 5.35 -28.01 1.51
CA GLU A 378 5.63 -27.59 2.90
C GLU A 378 4.47 -27.91 3.86
N THR A 379 3.22 -27.76 3.44
CA THR A 379 2.05 -28.17 4.22
C THR A 379 1.93 -29.69 4.36
N GLN A 380 2.31 -30.47 3.35
CA GLN A 380 2.44 -31.92 3.47
C GLN A 380 3.62 -32.34 4.37
N GLY A 381 4.72 -31.58 4.36
CA GLY A 381 5.88 -31.78 5.25
C GLY A 381 5.56 -31.53 6.72
N THR A 382 4.80 -30.49 7.03
CA THR A 382 4.33 -30.19 8.40
C THR A 382 3.25 -31.18 8.87
N ALA A 383 2.38 -31.66 7.98
CA ALA A 383 1.44 -32.75 8.29
C ALA A 383 2.17 -34.08 8.62
N ARG A 384 3.24 -34.44 7.88
CA ARG A 384 4.06 -35.63 8.20
C ARG A 384 4.82 -35.50 9.53
N ARG A 385 5.26 -34.31 9.92
CA ARG A 385 5.84 -34.05 11.26
C ARG A 385 4.83 -34.26 12.39
N LYS A 386 3.58 -33.83 12.21
CA LYS A 386 2.50 -34.08 13.21
C LYS A 386 2.12 -35.55 13.34
N VAL A 387 2.19 -36.35 12.27
CA VAL A 387 1.93 -37.80 12.33
C VAL A 387 3.07 -38.56 13.03
N MET A 388 4.33 -38.17 12.83
CA MET A 388 5.46 -38.79 13.54
C MET A 388 5.52 -38.44 15.03
N LEU A 389 5.01 -37.27 15.46
CA LEU A 389 4.91 -36.91 16.87
C LEU A 389 3.80 -37.69 17.60
N LYS A 390 2.70 -38.04 16.91
CA LYS A 390 1.62 -38.90 17.47
C LYS A 390 1.94 -40.39 17.54
N MET A 391 3.06 -40.83 16.98
CA MET A 391 3.54 -42.22 17.09
C MET A 391 4.61 -42.40 18.18
N LYS A 392 4.95 -41.33 18.90
CA LYS A 392 5.92 -41.33 20.01
C LYS A 392 5.28 -41.06 21.38
N GLU A 393 3.96 -40.91 21.42
CA GLU A 393 3.11 -41.01 22.62
C GLU A 393 2.37 -42.35 22.56
#